data_AF-A0A2S2Q2K2-F1
#
_entry.id   AF-A0A2S2Q2K2-F1
#
_cell.length_a   1.000
_cell.length_b   1.000
_cell.length_c   1.000
_cell.angle_alpha   90.00
_cell.angle_beta   90.00
_cell.angle_gamma   90.00
#
_symmetry.space_group_name_H-M   'P 1'
#
loop_
_entity.id
_entity.type
_entity.pdbx_description
1 polymer ?
#
loop_
_entity_poly.entity_id
_entity_poly.type
_entity_poly.pdbx_seq_one_letter_code
_entity_poly.pdbx_strand_id
1 'polypeptide(L)'
;MHKLAHEDGELATARAAEKHGSVMILSTLSTCSMEEVVEAAPNAVKWFQLYTYKDKNLTKSLIGRAEKAGFKALVLTVDLPGVHGIRYKNIKNNFILTSHLQ
;
A
#
# COMPACT_ATOMS: atom_id res chain seq x y z
N MET A 1 1.34 -4.06 3.52
CA MET A 1 1.33 -5.37 4.21
C MET A 1 0.97 -5.21 5.69
N HIS A 2 -0.16 -4.57 6.00
CA HIS A 2 -0.59 -4.39 7.40
C HIS A 2 -1.16 -5.68 7.99
N LYS A 3 -1.59 -6.64 7.15
CA LYS A 3 -2.09 -7.95 7.59
C LYS A 3 -1.07 -8.82 8.33
N LEU A 4 0.22 -8.48 8.25
CA LEU A 4 1.26 -9.07 9.10
C LEU A 4 1.09 -8.73 10.59
N ALA A 5 0.39 -7.65 10.91
CA ALA A 5 0.19 -7.17 12.27
C ALA A 5 -1.23 -7.45 12.80
N HIS A 6 -2.25 -7.39 11.95
CA HIS A 6 -3.66 -7.62 12.33
C HIS A 6 -4.47 -8.07 11.12
N GLU A 7 -5.45 -8.97 11.29
CA GLU A 7 -6.23 -9.56 10.18
C GLU A 7 -6.95 -8.51 9.30
N ASP A 8 -7.48 -7.46 9.92
CA ASP A 8 -8.12 -6.32 9.20
C ASP A 8 -7.15 -5.48 8.37
N GLY A 9 -5.84 -5.59 8.62
CA GLY A 9 -4.78 -4.93 7.85
C GLY A 9 -5.00 -3.46 7.52
N GLU A 10 -4.91 -3.14 6.22
CA GLU A 10 -5.05 -1.79 5.71
C GLU A 10 -6.46 -1.22 5.91
N LEU A 11 -7.50 -2.06 6.01
CA LEU A 11 -8.89 -1.62 6.20
C LEU A 11 -9.08 -0.98 7.59
N ALA A 12 -8.52 -1.61 8.64
CA ALA A 12 -8.52 -1.03 9.98
C ALA A 12 -7.76 0.31 10.01
N THR A 13 -6.65 0.40 9.28
CA THR A 13 -5.86 1.63 9.19
C THR A 13 -6.64 2.74 8.48
N ALA A 14 -7.36 2.41 7.40
CA ALA A 14 -8.18 3.34 6.65
C ALA A 14 -9.32 3.91 7.48
N ARG A 15 -10.06 3.03 8.19
CA ARG A 15 -11.14 3.43 9.12
C ARG A 15 -10.62 4.32 10.24
N ALA A 16 -9.44 4.00 10.79
CA ALA A 16 -8.82 4.82 11.81
C ALA A 16 -8.43 6.20 11.27
N ALA A 17 -7.84 6.28 10.07
CA ALA A 17 -7.50 7.56 9.45
C ALA A 17 -8.75 8.42 9.19
N GLU A 18 -9.82 7.83 8.67
CA GLU A 18 -11.11 8.50 8.48
C GLU A 18 -11.66 9.08 9.79
N LYS A 19 -11.74 8.25 10.83
CA LYS A 19 -12.27 8.63 12.14
C LYS A 19 -11.54 9.83 12.75
N HIS A 20 -10.24 9.93 12.50
CA HIS A 20 -9.40 11.01 13.05
C HIS A 20 -9.20 12.18 12.07
N GLY A 21 -9.85 12.16 10.90
CA GLY A 21 -9.67 13.19 9.88
C GLY A 21 -8.25 13.29 9.33
N SER A 22 -7.50 12.18 9.38
CA SER A 22 -6.11 12.11 8.92
C SER A 22 -6.00 11.54 7.50
N VAL A 23 -4.82 11.70 6.91
CA VAL A 23 -4.50 11.15 5.59
C VAL A 23 -3.98 9.73 5.74
N MET A 24 -4.55 8.79 4.98
CA MET A 24 -3.96 7.47 4.80
C MET A 24 -3.13 7.46 3.51
N ILE A 25 -1.89 6.99 3.60
CA ILE A 25 -1.06 6.67 2.43
C ILE A 25 -1.08 5.15 2.24
N LEU A 26 -1.68 4.66 1.16
CA LEU A 26 -1.73 3.23 0.83
C LEU A 26 -0.50 2.83 0.01
N SER A 27 0.18 1.75 0.41
CA SER A 27 1.39 1.28 -0.29
C SER A 27 1.06 0.51 -1.57
N THR A 28 1.96 0.53 -2.55
CA THR A 28 1.91 -0.40 -3.70
C THR A 28 1.94 -1.87 -3.27
N LEU A 29 2.58 -2.18 -2.14
CA LEU A 29 2.69 -3.54 -1.57
C LEU A 29 1.64 -3.78 -0.46
N SER A 30 0.44 -3.24 -0.62
CA SER A 30 -0.64 -3.43 0.35
C SER A 30 -1.24 -4.82 0.26
N THR A 31 -1.69 -5.36 1.39
CA THR A 31 -2.38 -6.67 1.49
C THR A 31 -3.91 -6.59 1.30
N CYS A 32 -4.39 -5.39 1.00
CA CYS A 32 -5.75 -5.08 0.56
C CYS A 32 -5.65 -4.26 -0.72
N SER A 33 -6.61 -4.46 -1.61
CA SER A 33 -6.77 -3.69 -2.84
C SER A 33 -7.15 -2.22 -2.57
N MET A 34 -6.95 -1.36 -3.56
CA MET A 34 -7.39 0.04 -3.49
C MET A 34 -8.90 0.12 -3.27
N GLU A 35 -9.64 -0.76 -3.94
CA GLU A 35 -11.09 -0.80 -3.94
C GLU A 35 -11.65 -1.18 -2.56
N GLU A 36 -11.10 -2.23 -1.92
CA GLU A 36 -11.48 -2.60 -0.55
C GLU A 36 -11.17 -1.47 0.45
N VAL A 37 -10.05 -0.77 0.29
CA VAL A 37 -9.66 0.35 1.17
C VAL A 37 -10.61 1.55 1.00
N VAL A 38 -11.03 1.83 -0.23
CA VAL A 38 -12.04 2.87 -0.50
C VAL A 38 -13.38 2.49 0.09
N GLU A 39 -13.82 1.25 -0.07
CA GLU A 39 -15.08 0.76 0.50
C GLU A 39 -15.07 0.82 2.03
N ALA A 40 -13.96 0.43 2.66
CA ALA A 40 -13.85 0.42 4.12
C ALA A 40 -13.83 1.82 4.76
N ALA A 41 -13.42 2.86 4.01
CA ALA A 41 -13.29 4.23 4.49
C ALA A 41 -13.56 5.23 3.36
N PRO A 42 -14.82 5.39 2.92
CA PRO A 42 -15.17 6.14 1.71
C PRO A 42 -14.83 7.63 1.81
N ASN A 43 -14.94 8.22 3.00
CA ASN A 43 -14.73 9.64 3.27
C ASN A 43 -13.28 9.99 3.66
N ALA A 44 -12.42 8.99 3.91
CA ALA A 44 -11.01 9.23 4.22
C ALA A 44 -10.28 9.97 3.09
N VAL A 45 -9.37 10.89 3.44
CA VAL A 45 -8.39 11.40 2.48
C VAL A 45 -7.32 10.33 2.28
N LYS A 46 -7.21 9.84 1.04
CA LYS A 46 -6.32 8.72 0.68
C LYS A 46 -5.30 9.16 -0.36
N TRP A 47 -4.03 8.85 -0.15
CA TRP A 47 -2.94 9.01 -1.11
C TRP A 47 -2.37 7.64 -1.48
N PHE A 48 -1.86 7.50 -2.68
CA PHE A 48 -1.30 6.24 -3.16
C PHE A 48 0.21 6.34 -3.28
N GLN A 49 0.92 5.55 -2.48
CA GLN A 49 2.37 5.41 -2.58
C GLN A 49 2.71 4.46 -3.72
N LEU A 50 3.53 4.94 -4.65
CA LEU A 50 3.90 4.26 -5.88
C LEU A 50 5.38 3.85 -5.85
N TYR A 51 5.64 2.57 -6.05
CA TYR A 51 6.90 2.06 -6.60
C TYR A 51 6.79 1.97 -8.12
N THR A 52 7.81 2.46 -8.84
CA THR A 52 7.86 2.32 -10.30
C THR A 52 8.35 0.95 -10.69
N TYR A 53 7.62 0.30 -11.60
CA TYR A 53 8.03 -0.98 -12.17
C TYR A 53 8.76 -0.77 -13.49
N LYS A 54 9.63 -1.72 -13.86
CA LYS A 54 10.29 -1.72 -15.17
C LYS A 54 9.26 -1.68 -16.31
N ASP A 55 8.15 -2.40 -16.13
CA ASP A 55 7.00 -2.27 -17.01
C ASP A 55 6.23 -0.96 -16.72
N LYS A 56 6.33 -0.03 -17.66
CA LYS A 56 5.63 1.26 -17.61
C LYS A 56 4.12 1.10 -17.75
N ASN A 57 3.63 0.07 -18.42
CA ASN A 57 2.19 -0.16 -18.58
C ASN A 57 1.57 -0.58 -17.26
N LEU A 58 2.23 -1.43 -16.48
CA LEU A 58 1.82 -1.75 -15.11
C LEU A 58 1.76 -0.50 -14.23
N THR A 59 2.81 0.31 -14.26
CA THR A 59 2.87 1.56 -13.49
C THR A 59 1.72 2.51 -13.87
N LYS A 60 1.48 2.71 -15.17
CA LYS A 60 0.36 3.52 -15.68
C LYS A 60 -1.01 2.96 -15.26
N SER A 61 -1.18 1.64 -15.30
CA SER A 61 -2.40 0.98 -14.88
C SER A 61 -2.70 1.22 -13.40
N LEU A 62 -1.69 1.12 -12.53
CA LEU A 62 -1.82 1.41 -11.10
C LEU A 62 -2.20 2.86 -10.83
N ILE A 63 -1.58 3.81 -11.53
CA ILE A 63 -1.93 5.23 -11.43
C ILE A 63 -3.39 5.44 -11.84
N GLY A 64 -3.80 4.93 -13.00
CA GLY A 64 -5.17 5.07 -13.47
C GLY A 64 -6.21 4.42 -12.56
N ARG A 65 -5.86 3.31 -11.88
CA ARG A 65 -6.72 2.71 -10.85
C ARG A 65 -6.84 3.61 -9.63
N ALA A 66 -5.73 4.15 -9.13
CA ALA A 66 -5.74 5.07 -7.99
C ALA A 66 -6.57 6.34 -8.27
N GLU A 67 -6.44 6.91 -9.46
CA GLU A 67 -7.24 8.05 -9.92
C GLU A 67 -8.74 7.72 -9.93
N LYS A 68 -9.12 6.60 -10.56
CA LYS A 68 -10.53 6.13 -10.59
C LYS A 68 -11.09 5.84 -9.20
N ALA A 69 -10.26 5.34 -8.30
CA ALA A 69 -10.59 5.06 -6.91
C ALA A 69 -10.63 6.33 -6.03
N GLY A 70 -10.36 7.51 -6.59
CA GLY A 70 -10.52 8.80 -5.92
C GLY A 70 -9.37 9.20 -5.00
N PHE A 71 -8.20 8.56 -5.13
CA PHE A 71 -6.99 8.94 -4.41
C PHE A 71 -6.56 10.36 -4.79
N LYS A 72 -6.14 11.15 -3.80
CA LYS A 72 -5.92 12.60 -3.95
C LYS A 72 -4.49 13.00 -4.28
N ALA A 73 -3.53 12.09 -4.11
CA ALA A 73 -2.14 12.33 -4.46
C ALA A 73 -1.41 11.02 -4.72
N LEU A 74 -0.31 11.13 -5.48
CA LEU A 74 0.69 10.09 -5.64
C LEU A 74 1.91 10.41 -4.76
N VAL A 75 2.40 9.41 -4.04
CA VAL A 75 3.63 9.50 -3.24
C VAL A 75 4.68 8.60 -3.90
N LEU A 76 5.55 9.19 -4.72
CA LEU A 76 6.58 8.44 -5.43
C LEU A 76 7.76 8.14 -4.50
N THR A 77 8.01 6.85 -4.25
CA THR A 77 9.15 6.42 -3.45
C THR A 77 10.36 6.20 -4.35
N VAL A 78 11.38 7.06 -4.21
CA VAL A 78 12.57 7.09 -5.09
C VAL A 78 13.83 6.48 -4.46
N ASP A 79 13.78 6.15 -3.17
CA ASP A 79 14.93 5.68 -2.38
C ASP A 79 15.19 4.16 -2.48
N LEU A 80 14.38 3.44 -3.26
CA LEU A 80 14.48 1.98 -3.44
C LEU A 80 14.80 1.63 -4.91
N PRO A 81 16.02 1.93 -5.41
CA PRO A 81 16.39 1.68 -6.79
C PRO A 81 16.73 0.20 -7.01
N GLY A 82 15.72 -0.62 -7.32
CA GLY A 82 15.88 -1.99 -7.85
C GLY A 82 16.51 -3.04 -6.93
N VAL A 83 17.13 -2.62 -5.82
CA VAL A 83 17.75 -3.47 -4.80
C VAL A 83 17.17 -3.08 -3.44
N HIS A 84 16.74 -4.09 -2.70
CA HIS A 84 16.26 -3.88 -1.33
C HIS A 84 17.46 -3.61 -0.41
N GLY A 85 17.29 -2.67 0.52
CA GLY A 85 18.28 -2.47 1.58
C GLY A 85 18.51 -3.73 2.42
N ILE A 86 19.72 -3.90 2.93
CA ILE A 86 20.09 -5.06 3.76
C ILE A 86 19.40 -4.96 5.13
N ARG A 87 18.44 -5.85 5.38
CA ARG A 87 17.73 -5.96 6.67
C ARG A 87 18.18 -7.22 7.40
N TYR A 88 19.21 -7.12 8.24
CA TYR A 88 19.81 -8.29 8.92
C TYR A 88 18.80 -9.15 9.69
N LYS A 89 17.77 -8.56 10.30
CA LYS A 89 16.70 -9.31 10.99
C LYS A 89 15.91 -10.18 10.02
N ASN A 90 15.59 -9.66 8.82
CA ASN A 90 14.87 -10.43 7.80
C ASN A 90 15.72 -11.60 7.29
N ILE A 91 17.03 -11.39 7.11
CA ILE A 91 17.97 -12.45 6.71
C ILE A 91 18.06 -13.51 7.80
N LYS A 92 18.31 -13.11 9.05
CA LYS A 92 18.42 -14.02 10.19
C LYS A 92 17.15 -14.86 10.40
N ASN A 93 15.99 -14.27 10.17
CA ASN A 93 14.70 -14.92 10.39
C ASN A 93 14.13 -15.58 9.12
N ASN A 94 14.88 -15.61 8.00
CA ASN A 94 14.40 -16.08 6.69
C ASN A 94 13.01 -15.52 6.35
N PHE A 95 12.82 -14.21 6.51
CA PHE A 95 11.52 -13.58 6.38
C PHE A 95 10.98 -13.71 4.95
N ILE A 96 9.84 -14.39 4.82
CA ILE A 96 9.09 -14.58 3.59
C ILE A 96 7.62 -14.27 3.92
N LEU A 97 6.89 -13.68 2.97
CA LEU A 97 5.46 -13.44 3.14
C LEU A 97 4.72 -14.77 3.20
N THR A 98 3.85 -14.93 4.19
CA THR A 98 3.06 -16.15 4.37
C THR A 98 2.05 -16.30 3.23
N SER A 99 1.82 -17.54 2.78
CA SER A 99 1.01 -17.86 1.59
C SER A 99 -0.43 -17.33 1.62
N HIS A 100 -1.03 -17.19 2.80
CA HIS A 100 -2.38 -16.64 2.96
C HIS A 100 -2.45 -15.09 2.83
N LEU A 101 -1.31 -14.42 2.69
CA LEU A 101 -1.18 -12.96 2.53
C LEU A 101 -0.53 -12.57 1.20
N GLN A 102 -0.21 -13.53 0.33
CA GLN A 102 0.35 -13.29 -1.00
C GLN A 102 -0.72 -12.95 -2.04
#